data_AF-A0AAD5UF47-F1
#
_entry.id   AF-A0AAD5UF47-F1
#
_cell.length_a   1.000
_cell.length_b   1.000
_cell.length_c   1.000
_cell.angle_alpha   90.00
_cell.angle_beta   90.00
_cell.angle_gamma   90.00
#
_symmetry.space_group_name_H-M   'P 1'
#
loop_
_entity.id
_entity.type
_entity.pdbx_description
1 polymer ?
#
loop_
_entity_poly.entity_id
_entity_poly.type
_entity_poly.pdbx_seq_one_letter_code
_entity_poly.pdbx_strand_id
1 'polypeptide(L)'
;MNFNEPIPTFWESVKARQNLKLASERISKHLKDDAYEFPFKFQEDVAKTVKEAFSALSNPETASDENTLGQHMTRGIASQFVTGYHNFKQKNQSVEFKISKPINVVVTGAHLYYGPFPAPEGYVAQNWLGFLTLIIPGEHSNFENHTRQKELLKSASDEGVYFRIDTIVETDIEIIVTDDSTGLPVLRDRRTRFGVTFTSPHFTPWDEIFDLQPDYSWKLKWDWKMSDVDGVLKKIQNK
;
A
#
# COMPACT_ATOMS: atom_id res chain seq x y z
N MET A 1 15.34 -9.88 5.73
CA MET A 1 15.83 -8.50 5.96
C MET A 1 16.65 -8.09 4.76
N ASN A 2 16.30 -6.99 4.08
CA ASN A 2 17.31 -6.24 3.32
C ASN A 2 18.08 -5.40 4.34
N PHE A 3 19.37 -5.71 4.51
CA PHE A 3 20.26 -5.25 5.59
C PHE A 3 20.86 -3.84 5.38
N ASN A 4 20.20 -2.95 4.64
CA ASN A 4 20.78 -1.63 4.32
C ASN A 4 19.93 -0.42 4.76
N GLU A 5 18.81 -0.62 5.46
CA GLU A 5 18.18 0.50 6.15
C GLU A 5 18.82 0.64 7.54
N PRO A 6 19.32 1.83 7.91
CA PRO A 6 19.91 2.04 9.23
C PRO A 6 18.92 1.62 10.31
N ILE A 7 19.41 0.89 11.31
CA ILE A 7 18.59 0.51 12.46
C ILE A 7 18.07 1.81 13.08
N PRO A 8 16.75 2.03 13.15
CA PRO A 8 16.22 3.26 13.70
C PRO A 8 16.68 3.38 15.14
N THR A 9 17.10 4.58 15.51
CA THR A 9 17.38 4.92 16.90
C THR A 9 16.14 4.71 17.77
N PHE A 10 16.34 4.63 19.07
CA PHE A 10 15.23 4.57 20.03
C PHE A 10 14.21 5.70 19.80
N TRP A 11 14.70 6.93 19.61
CA TRP A 11 13.84 8.10 19.41
C TRP A 11 13.09 8.08 18.08
N GLU A 12 13.72 7.59 17.01
CA GLU A 12 13.04 7.39 15.73
C GLU A 12 11.94 6.32 15.86
N SER A 13 12.19 5.25 16.61
CA SER A 13 11.21 4.21 16.88
C SER A 13 10.02 4.74 17.70
N VAL A 14 10.29 5.55 18.73
CA VAL A 14 9.23 6.21 19.53
C VAL A 14 8.41 7.17 18.67
N LYS A 15 9.08 8.01 17.87
CA LYS A 15 8.42 8.96 16.96
C LYS A 15 7.57 8.24 15.92
N ALA A 16 8.06 7.15 15.33
CA ALA A 16 7.31 6.33 14.37
C ALA A 16 6.04 5.74 15.01
N ARG A 17 6.13 5.20 16.23
CA ARG A 17 4.95 4.69 16.96
C ARG A 17 3.94 5.79 17.27
N GLN A 18 4.40 6.96 17.69
CA GLN A 18 3.53 8.11 17.94
C GLN A 18 2.84 8.57 16.65
N ASN A 19 3.58 8.68 15.56
CA ASN A 19 3.06 9.04 14.25
C ASN A 19 2.01 8.03 13.77
N LEU A 20 2.31 6.73 13.89
CA LEU A 20 1.36 5.67 13.55
C LEU A 20 0.07 5.79 14.37
N LYS A 21 0.16 5.99 15.69
CA LYS A 21 -1.01 6.19 16.54
C LYS A 21 -1.86 7.37 16.06
N LEU A 22 -1.25 8.53 15.83
CA LEU A 22 -1.95 9.74 15.37
C LEU A 22 -2.54 9.58 13.97
N ALA A 23 -1.84 8.88 13.08
CA ALA A 23 -2.32 8.57 11.74
C ALA A 23 -3.53 7.64 11.79
N SER A 24 -3.47 6.56 12.58
CA SER A 24 -4.59 5.63 12.79
C SER A 24 -5.82 6.34 13.32
N GLU A 25 -5.69 7.18 14.34
CA GLU A 25 -6.80 7.98 14.88
C GLU A 25 -7.46 8.88 13.82
N ARG A 26 -6.68 9.42 12.87
CA ARG A 26 -7.20 10.23 11.77
C ARG A 26 -7.84 9.38 10.68
N ILE A 27 -7.26 8.24 10.34
CA ILE A 27 -7.84 7.29 9.37
C ILE A 27 -9.20 6.82 9.89
N SER A 28 -9.31 6.41 11.16
CA SER A 28 -10.60 6.02 11.76
C SER A 28 -11.63 7.15 11.70
N LYS A 29 -11.20 8.41 11.91
CA LYS A 29 -12.08 9.58 11.78
C LYS A 29 -12.55 9.86 10.35
N HIS A 30 -11.78 9.48 9.34
CA HIS A 30 -12.19 9.60 7.94
C HIS A 30 -13.10 8.47 7.50
N LEU A 31 -12.85 7.28 8.03
CA LEU A 31 -13.66 6.10 7.75
C LEU A 31 -15.04 6.18 8.42
N LYS A 32 -15.27 7.06 9.39
CA LYS A 32 -16.59 7.53 9.91
C LYS A 32 -17.69 6.46 10.12
N ASP A 33 -17.33 5.19 10.30
CA ASP A 33 -18.29 4.10 10.36
C ASP A 33 -17.79 3.00 11.30
N ASP A 34 -18.65 2.64 12.25
CA ASP A 34 -18.39 1.56 13.22
C ASP A 34 -18.21 0.19 12.55
N ALA A 35 -18.65 0.04 11.29
CA ALA A 35 -18.50 -1.18 10.51
C ALA A 35 -17.05 -1.44 10.07
N TYR A 36 -16.18 -0.42 10.06
CA TYR A 36 -14.78 -0.56 9.66
C TYR A 36 -13.80 -0.08 10.72
N GLU A 37 -13.46 -0.99 11.63
CA GLU A 37 -12.51 -0.74 12.70
C GLU A 37 -11.06 -0.82 12.17
N PHE A 38 -10.47 0.32 11.83
CA PHE A 38 -9.04 0.41 11.53
C PHE A 38 -8.20 0.31 12.83
N PRO A 39 -7.11 -0.49 12.87
CA PRO A 39 -6.48 -1.20 11.76
C PRO A 39 -6.96 -2.65 11.54
N PHE A 40 -7.83 -3.20 12.38
CA PHE A 40 -8.17 -4.62 12.35
C PHE A 40 -8.84 -5.05 11.03
N LYS A 41 -9.86 -4.32 10.57
CA LYS A 41 -10.52 -4.60 9.28
C LYS A 41 -9.59 -4.44 8.09
N PHE A 42 -8.70 -3.44 8.16
CA PHE A 42 -7.64 -3.28 7.18
C PHE A 42 -6.69 -4.48 7.14
N GLN A 43 -6.30 -5.03 8.29
CA GLN A 43 -5.43 -6.22 8.35
C GLN A 43 -6.10 -7.44 7.72
N GLU A 44 -7.41 -7.64 7.93
CA GLU A 44 -8.20 -8.70 7.28
C GLU A 44 -8.22 -8.54 5.75
N ASP A 45 -8.54 -7.34 5.27
CA ASP A 45 -8.64 -7.03 3.84
C ASP A 45 -7.31 -7.20 3.12
N VAL A 46 -6.21 -6.70 3.70
CA VAL A 46 -4.90 -6.82 3.06
C VAL A 46 -4.33 -8.23 3.17
N ALA A 47 -4.65 -9.00 4.21
CA ALA A 47 -4.29 -10.42 4.26
C ALA A 47 -4.94 -11.19 3.10
N LYS A 48 -6.22 -10.92 2.83
CA LYS A 48 -6.95 -11.46 1.67
C LYS A 48 -6.31 -11.00 0.36
N THR A 49 -6.06 -9.70 0.21
CA THR A 49 -5.46 -9.11 -0.99
C THR A 49 -4.09 -9.72 -1.30
N VAL A 50 -3.23 -9.91 -0.29
CA VAL A 50 -1.91 -10.53 -0.45
C VAL A 50 -2.04 -11.97 -0.95
N LYS A 51 -2.96 -12.75 -0.37
CA LYS A 51 -3.20 -14.13 -0.78
C LYS A 51 -3.64 -14.20 -2.24
N GLU A 52 -4.60 -13.37 -2.62
CA GLU A 52 -5.14 -13.31 -3.98
C GLU A 52 -4.09 -12.82 -4.98
N ALA A 53 -3.32 -11.78 -4.64
CA ALA A 53 -2.23 -11.28 -5.46
C ALA A 53 -1.19 -12.36 -5.77
N PHE A 54 -0.69 -13.08 -4.76
CA PHE A 54 0.32 -14.13 -4.99
C PHE A 54 -0.24 -15.35 -5.72
N SER A 55 -1.53 -15.64 -5.54
CA SER A 55 -2.24 -16.64 -6.36
C SER A 55 -2.28 -16.21 -7.82
N ALA A 56 -2.64 -14.95 -8.10
CA ALA A 56 -2.68 -14.40 -9.45
C ALA A 56 -1.28 -14.34 -10.10
N LEU A 57 -0.24 -14.06 -9.32
CA LEU A 57 1.15 -14.08 -9.80
C LEU A 57 1.66 -15.50 -10.12
N SER A 58 1.04 -16.54 -9.56
CA SER A 58 1.39 -17.93 -9.84
C SER A 58 0.63 -18.53 -11.03
N ASN A 59 -0.48 -17.90 -11.45
CA ASN A 59 -1.28 -18.37 -12.58
C ASN A 59 -0.82 -17.69 -13.89
N PRO A 60 -0.38 -18.44 -14.92
CA PRO A 60 0.04 -17.90 -16.21
C PRO A 60 -0.96 -16.96 -16.90
N GLU A 61 -2.26 -17.25 -16.77
CA GLU A 61 -3.33 -16.49 -17.43
C GLU A 61 -3.45 -15.07 -16.85
N THR A 62 -3.14 -14.93 -15.56
CA THR A 62 -3.30 -13.67 -14.83
C THR A 62 -1.97 -12.95 -14.61
N ALA A 63 -0.86 -13.67 -14.49
CA ALA A 63 0.47 -13.12 -14.22
C ALA A 63 1.04 -12.29 -15.39
N SER A 64 0.48 -12.46 -16.59
CA SER A 64 0.88 -11.73 -17.80
C SER A 64 0.00 -10.53 -18.13
N ASP A 65 -1.08 -10.29 -17.37
CA ASP A 65 -2.02 -9.19 -17.63
C ASP A 65 -1.99 -8.13 -16.52
N GLU A 66 -1.61 -6.91 -16.91
CA GLU A 66 -1.54 -5.76 -16.01
C GLU A 66 -2.91 -5.40 -15.43
N ASN A 67 -4.00 -5.62 -16.18
CA ASN A 67 -5.35 -5.28 -15.71
C ASN A 67 -5.83 -6.24 -14.63
N THR A 68 -5.61 -7.54 -14.82
CA THR A 68 -5.95 -8.55 -13.83
C THR A 68 -5.13 -8.36 -12.56
N LEU A 69 -3.81 -8.13 -12.67
CA LEU A 69 -2.99 -7.80 -11.50
C LEU A 69 -3.41 -6.47 -10.84
N GLY A 70 -3.87 -5.50 -11.64
CA GLY A 70 -4.40 -4.21 -11.20
C GLY A 70 -5.59 -4.31 -10.21
N GLN A 71 -6.24 -5.47 -10.13
CA GLN A 71 -7.25 -5.74 -9.10
C GLN A 71 -6.67 -5.85 -7.68
N HIS A 72 -5.37 -6.14 -7.54
CA HIS A 72 -4.72 -6.31 -6.24
C HIS A 72 -3.59 -5.33 -5.98
N MET A 73 -3.01 -4.76 -7.03
CA MET A 73 -1.85 -3.87 -6.93
C MET A 73 -2.00 -2.64 -7.81
N THR A 74 -1.23 -1.59 -7.50
CA THR A 74 -1.15 -0.40 -8.34
C THR A 74 -0.56 -0.75 -9.69
N ARG A 75 -0.93 0.03 -10.71
CA ARG A 75 -0.44 -0.15 -12.09
C ARG A 75 1.08 -0.26 -12.18
N GLY A 76 1.80 0.57 -11.43
CA GLY A 76 3.26 0.58 -11.41
C GLY A 76 3.85 -0.76 -10.95
N ILE A 77 3.29 -1.36 -9.90
CA ILE A 77 3.72 -2.68 -9.41
C ILE A 77 3.31 -3.79 -10.38
N ALA A 78 2.07 -3.77 -10.88
CA ALA A 78 1.57 -4.76 -11.83
C ALA A 78 2.48 -4.86 -13.06
N SER A 79 2.82 -3.71 -13.64
CA SER A 79 3.69 -3.64 -14.82
C SER A 79 5.09 -4.26 -14.58
N GLN A 80 5.65 -4.08 -13.38
CA GLN A 80 6.93 -4.71 -13.02
C GLN A 80 6.82 -6.23 -12.90
N PHE A 81 5.75 -6.74 -12.30
CA PHE A 81 5.53 -8.19 -12.23
C PHE A 81 5.28 -8.82 -13.59
N VAL A 82 4.48 -8.19 -14.46
CA VAL A 82 4.26 -8.63 -15.85
C VAL A 82 5.59 -8.69 -16.61
N THR A 83 6.41 -7.64 -16.48
CA THR A 83 7.75 -7.61 -17.07
C THR A 83 8.63 -8.76 -16.55
N GLY A 84 8.64 -8.98 -15.23
CA GLY A 84 9.35 -10.09 -14.59
C GLY A 84 8.87 -11.45 -15.08
N TYR A 85 7.55 -11.64 -15.21
CA TYR A 85 6.94 -12.85 -15.72
C TYR A 85 7.38 -13.16 -17.16
N HIS A 86 7.33 -12.16 -18.05
CA HIS A 86 7.80 -12.34 -19.43
C HIS A 86 9.29 -12.67 -19.51
N ASN A 87 10.12 -12.08 -18.64
CA ASN A 87 11.54 -12.41 -18.56
C ASN A 87 11.80 -13.86 -18.14
N PHE A 88 10.99 -14.42 -17.22
CA PHE A 88 11.05 -15.85 -16.90
C PHE A 88 10.61 -16.70 -18.09
N LYS A 89 9.51 -16.33 -18.77
CA LYS A 89 9.02 -17.08 -19.92
C LYS A 89 9.99 -17.11 -21.10
N GLN A 90 10.70 -16.02 -21.38
CA GLN A 90 11.77 -16.00 -22.39
C GLN A 90 12.90 -16.99 -22.09
N LYS A 91 13.09 -17.35 -20.81
CA LYS A 91 14.08 -18.34 -20.36
C LYS A 91 13.50 -19.75 -20.19
N ASN A 92 12.27 -19.98 -20.66
CA ASN A 92 11.53 -21.21 -20.43
C ASN A 92 11.40 -21.55 -18.93
N GLN A 93 11.12 -20.54 -18.11
CA GLN A 93 10.95 -20.68 -16.66
C GLN A 93 9.53 -20.29 -16.24
N SER A 94 9.04 -20.94 -15.19
CA SER A 94 7.81 -20.61 -14.48
C SER A 94 8.09 -20.19 -13.05
N VAL A 95 7.21 -19.35 -12.48
CA VAL A 95 7.30 -18.90 -11.09
C VAL A 95 6.03 -19.28 -10.34
N GLU A 96 6.20 -19.75 -9.11
CA GLU A 96 5.10 -20.15 -8.23
C GLU A 96 5.34 -19.57 -6.82
N PHE A 97 4.28 -19.03 -6.23
CA PHE A 97 4.27 -18.50 -4.86
C PHE A 97 3.39 -19.39 -3.98
N LYS A 98 4.01 -20.13 -3.05
CA LYS A 98 3.31 -21.02 -2.11
C LYS A 98 3.21 -20.38 -0.74
N ILE A 99 1.99 -20.08 -0.32
CA ILE A 99 1.70 -19.62 1.04
C ILE A 99 1.22 -20.82 1.86
N SER A 100 2.01 -21.22 2.86
CA SER A 100 1.74 -22.44 3.65
C SER A 100 1.15 -22.14 5.04
N LYS A 101 1.19 -20.89 5.49
CA LYS A 101 0.64 -20.45 6.78
C LYS A 101 -0.37 -19.31 6.62
N PRO A 102 -1.28 -19.12 7.58
CA PRO A 102 -2.11 -17.93 7.64
C PRO A 102 -1.28 -16.66 7.54
N ILE A 103 -1.85 -15.64 6.92
CA ILE A 103 -1.21 -14.33 6.76
C ILE A 103 -1.55 -13.49 7.98
N ASN A 104 -0.54 -13.14 8.77
CA ASN A 104 -0.65 -12.11 9.81
C ASN A 104 -0.11 -10.79 9.26
N VAL A 105 -0.79 -9.69 9.54
CA VAL A 105 -0.42 -8.36 9.04
C VAL A 105 -0.17 -7.43 10.21
N VAL A 106 0.99 -6.80 10.23
CA VAL A 106 1.34 -5.79 11.22
C VAL A 106 1.43 -4.43 10.52
N VAL A 107 0.61 -3.48 10.95
CA VAL A 107 0.73 -2.08 10.49
C VAL A 107 1.95 -1.45 11.16
N THR A 108 2.87 -0.94 10.36
CA THR A 108 4.14 -0.37 10.85
C THR A 108 4.25 1.13 10.58
N GLY A 109 3.52 1.63 9.60
CA GLY A 109 3.46 3.04 9.27
C GLY A 109 2.15 3.38 8.57
N ALA A 110 1.74 4.63 8.71
CA ALA A 110 0.59 5.18 8.01
C ALA A 110 0.91 6.63 7.67
N HIS A 111 0.59 7.02 6.44
CA HIS A 111 0.82 8.36 5.92
C HIS A 111 -0.42 8.84 5.18
N LEU A 112 -0.86 10.05 5.50
CA LEU A 112 -2.04 10.68 4.92
C LEU A 112 -1.60 11.76 3.95
N TYR A 113 -2.32 11.87 2.85
CA TYR A 113 -2.14 12.93 1.87
C TYR A 113 -3.46 13.66 1.72
N TYR A 114 -3.53 14.90 2.18
CA TYR A 114 -4.70 15.76 1.99
C TYR A 114 -4.53 16.66 0.78
N GLY A 115 -5.63 16.92 0.11
CA GLY A 115 -5.69 17.79 -1.05
C GLY A 115 -6.14 17.04 -2.31
N PRO A 116 -6.05 17.70 -3.46
CA PRO A 116 -6.54 17.16 -4.71
C PRO A 116 -5.58 16.09 -5.24
N PHE A 117 -6.13 15.06 -5.84
CA PHE A 117 -5.37 14.01 -6.50
C PHE A 117 -5.98 13.66 -7.87
N PRO A 118 -5.22 13.72 -8.98
CA PRO A 118 -3.82 14.17 -9.07
C PRO A 118 -3.68 15.66 -8.70
N ALA A 119 -2.48 16.06 -8.29
CA ALA A 119 -2.18 17.45 -7.95
C ALA A 119 -2.34 18.35 -9.20
N PRO A 120 -3.16 19.43 -9.14
CA PRO A 120 -3.26 20.40 -10.21
C PRO A 120 -1.95 21.16 -10.46
N GLU A 121 -1.84 21.80 -11.62
CA GLU A 121 -0.72 22.70 -11.91
C GLU A 121 -0.65 23.82 -10.87
N GLY A 122 0.58 24.15 -10.43
CA GLY A 122 0.81 25.17 -9.40
C GLY A 122 0.62 24.70 -7.96
N TYR A 123 0.22 23.45 -7.71
CA TYR A 123 0.17 22.87 -6.36
C TYR A 123 1.52 22.28 -5.96
N VAL A 124 1.78 22.24 -4.65
CA VAL A 124 2.98 21.65 -4.05
C VAL A 124 2.60 20.63 -2.98
N ALA A 125 3.39 19.56 -2.87
CA ALA A 125 3.29 18.60 -1.78
C ALA A 125 4.21 19.03 -0.63
N GLN A 126 3.64 19.32 0.53
CA GLN A 126 4.35 19.79 1.70
C GLN A 126 4.15 18.85 2.89
N ASN A 127 5.25 18.42 3.51
CA ASN A 127 5.20 17.59 4.72
C ASN A 127 4.91 18.46 5.94
N TRP A 128 3.81 18.18 6.63
CA TRP A 128 3.35 18.96 7.79
C TRP A 128 3.61 18.25 9.10
N LEU A 129 3.39 16.93 9.13
CA LEU A 129 3.75 16.06 10.25
C LEU A 129 4.53 14.88 9.69
N GLY A 130 5.19 14.11 10.54
CA GLY A 130 5.94 12.92 10.11
C GLY A 130 5.07 11.79 9.53
N PHE A 131 3.76 12.01 9.38
CA PHE A 131 2.77 11.10 8.80
C PHE A 131 1.74 11.83 7.92
N LEU A 132 1.92 13.12 7.64
CA LEU A 132 0.93 13.94 6.93
C LEU A 132 1.60 14.86 5.91
N THR A 133 1.13 14.74 4.66
CA THR A 133 1.46 15.65 3.57
C THR A 133 0.20 16.39 3.14
N LEU A 134 0.32 17.70 2.89
CA LEU A 134 -0.73 18.47 2.23
C LEU A 134 -0.32 18.77 0.79
N ILE A 135 -1.27 18.68 -0.12
CA ILE A 135 -1.19 19.10 -1.51
C ILE A 135 -1.97 20.40 -1.59
N ILE A 136 -1.28 21.53 -1.69
CA ILE A 136 -1.86 22.88 -1.60
C ILE A 136 -1.33 23.79 -2.71
N PRO A 137 -2.02 24.89 -3.05
CA PRO A 137 -1.49 25.90 -3.97
C PRO A 137 -0.11 26.40 -3.52
N GLY A 138 0.82 26.56 -4.46
CA GLY A 138 2.21 26.97 -4.19
C GLY A 138 2.31 28.32 -3.49
N GLU A 139 1.37 29.24 -3.75
CA GLU A 139 1.28 30.52 -3.05
C GLU A 139 1.03 30.40 -1.53
N HIS A 140 0.55 29.25 -1.06
CA HIS A 140 0.31 28.97 0.35
C HIS A 140 1.40 28.13 1.00
N SER A 141 2.51 27.84 0.30
CA SER A 141 3.60 27.03 0.83
C SER A 141 4.35 27.69 1.99
N ASN A 142 4.30 29.02 2.07
CA ASN A 142 4.96 29.82 3.11
C ASN A 142 3.96 30.20 4.20
N PHE A 143 4.21 29.74 5.43
CA PHE A 143 3.28 29.95 6.54
C PHE A 143 3.40 31.35 7.11
N GLU A 144 2.28 32.07 7.15
CA GLU A 144 2.22 33.38 7.80
C GLU A 144 1.91 33.24 9.30
N ASN A 145 0.98 32.34 9.67
CA ASN A 145 0.57 32.11 11.06
C ASN A 145 -0.20 30.78 11.26
N HIS A 146 -0.43 30.41 12.52
CA HIS A 146 -1.10 29.17 12.92
C HIS A 146 -2.59 29.11 12.56
N THR A 147 -3.30 30.24 12.50
CA THR A 147 -4.71 30.29 12.05
C THR A 147 -4.79 29.88 10.58
N ARG A 148 -3.90 30.44 9.75
CA ARG A 148 -3.80 30.09 8.33
C ARG A 148 -3.44 28.62 8.13
N GLN A 149 -2.57 28.06 8.97
CA GLN A 149 -2.26 26.63 8.92
C GLN A 149 -3.50 25.75 9.17
N LYS A 150 -4.34 26.10 10.15
CA LYS A 150 -5.59 25.36 10.41
C LYS A 150 -6.57 25.45 9.23
N GLU A 151 -6.70 26.62 8.64
CA GLU A 151 -7.53 26.83 7.45
C GLU A 151 -7.05 26.00 6.26
N LEU A 152 -5.75 26.01 5.97
CA LEU A 152 -5.16 25.23 4.89
C LEU A 152 -5.31 23.73 5.11
N LEU A 153 -5.09 23.24 6.34
CA LEU A 153 -5.32 21.84 6.67
C LEU A 153 -6.77 21.43 6.44
N LYS A 154 -7.72 22.28 6.84
CA LYS A 154 -9.14 22.03 6.62
C LYS A 154 -9.48 22.02 5.14
N SER A 155 -9.06 23.05 4.39
CA SER A 155 -9.28 23.16 2.95
C SER A 155 -8.72 21.95 2.20
N ALA A 156 -7.47 21.56 2.47
CA ALA A 156 -6.87 20.39 1.86
C ALA A 156 -7.64 19.11 2.21
N SER A 157 -8.06 18.95 3.47
CA SER A 157 -8.86 17.79 3.88
C SER A 157 -10.24 17.75 3.20
N ASP A 158 -10.84 18.91 2.91
CA ASP A 158 -12.13 19.02 2.23
C ASP A 158 -12.01 18.70 0.72
N GLU A 159 -10.83 18.93 0.12
CA GLU A 159 -10.48 18.52 -1.25
C GLU A 159 -10.19 17.00 -1.36
N GLY A 160 -10.08 16.32 -0.23
CA GLY A 160 -10.00 14.87 -0.15
C GLY A 160 -8.71 14.33 0.46
N VAL A 161 -8.64 13.02 0.51
CA VAL A 161 -7.54 12.28 1.11
C VAL A 161 -7.28 10.96 0.39
N TYR A 162 -6.03 10.54 0.38
CA TYR A 162 -5.69 9.13 0.23
C TYR A 162 -4.68 8.71 1.30
N PHE A 163 -4.65 7.40 1.55
CA PHE A 163 -3.82 6.79 2.58
C PHE A 163 -2.74 5.94 1.95
N ARG A 164 -1.54 5.99 2.54
CA ARG A 164 -0.46 5.03 2.32
C ARG A 164 -0.17 4.32 3.63
N ILE A 165 -0.28 3.00 3.65
CA ILE A 165 -0.09 2.19 4.84
C ILE A 165 1.08 1.23 4.62
N ASP A 166 2.12 1.36 5.44
CA ASP A 166 3.26 0.45 5.40
C ASP A 166 3.01 -0.70 6.36
N THR A 167 3.05 -1.93 5.84
CA THR A 167 2.79 -3.15 6.59
C THR A 167 3.96 -4.10 6.51
N ILE A 168 4.01 -4.97 7.52
CA ILE A 168 4.81 -6.17 7.49
C ILE A 168 3.83 -7.33 7.42
N VAL A 169 4.03 -8.17 6.42
CA VAL A 169 3.31 -9.43 6.26
C VAL A 169 4.14 -10.55 6.85
N GLU A 170 3.56 -11.26 7.82
CA GLU A 170 4.13 -12.41 8.50
C GLU A 170 3.38 -13.66 8.05
N THR A 171 4.02 -14.42 7.17
CA THR A 171 3.53 -15.69 6.66
C THR A 171 4.72 -16.49 6.15
N ASP A 172 4.51 -17.78 5.95
CA ASP A 172 5.50 -18.65 5.33
C ASP A 172 5.20 -18.73 3.83
N ILE A 173 6.02 -18.02 3.05
CA ILE A 173 5.94 -17.98 1.59
C ILE A 173 7.20 -18.59 0.97
N GLU A 174 7.00 -19.55 0.08
CA GLU A 174 8.05 -20.13 -0.77
C GLU A 174 7.85 -19.63 -2.21
N ILE A 175 8.89 -19.04 -2.77
CA ILE A 175 8.96 -18.61 -4.16
C ILE A 175 9.80 -19.65 -4.89
N ILE A 176 9.21 -20.33 -5.85
CA ILE A 176 9.86 -21.39 -6.63
C ILE A 176 9.93 -20.91 -8.07
N VAL A 177 11.13 -20.88 -8.64
CA VAL A 177 11.32 -20.73 -10.09
C VAL A 177 11.74 -22.09 -10.63
N THR A 178 11.03 -22.59 -11.62
CA THR A 178 11.24 -23.90 -12.23
C THR A 178 11.66 -23.72 -13.68
N ASP A 179 12.65 -24.49 -14.13
CA ASP A 179 12.95 -24.62 -15.55
C ASP A 179 11.94 -25.59 -16.18
N ASP A 180 11.09 -25.09 -17.08
CA ASP A 180 9.99 -25.83 -17.69
C ASP A 180 10.51 -26.98 -18.59
N SER A 181 11.78 -26.96 -19.00
CA SER A 181 12.39 -28.04 -19.82
C SER A 181 12.79 -29.26 -19.01
N THR A 182 13.25 -29.04 -17.77
CA THR A 182 13.74 -30.11 -16.88
C THR A 182 12.75 -30.44 -15.77
N GLY A 183 11.81 -29.55 -15.48
CA GLY A 183 10.92 -29.61 -14.31
C GLY A 183 11.64 -29.40 -12.98
N LEU A 184 12.91 -29.00 -13.00
CA LEU A 184 13.72 -28.81 -11.80
C LEU A 184 13.69 -27.35 -11.31
N PRO A 185 13.66 -27.13 -9.99
CA PRO A 185 13.71 -25.79 -9.43
C PRO A 185 15.11 -25.18 -9.67
N VAL A 186 15.16 -24.03 -10.33
CA VAL A 186 16.38 -23.23 -10.51
C VAL A 186 16.60 -22.25 -9.36
N LEU A 187 15.52 -21.85 -8.69
CA LEU A 187 15.56 -21.01 -7.50
C LEU A 187 14.48 -21.45 -6.52
N ARG A 188 14.83 -21.46 -5.24
CA ARG A 188 13.89 -21.49 -4.14
C ARG A 188 14.26 -20.42 -3.14
N ASP A 189 13.33 -19.51 -2.89
CA ASP A 189 13.46 -18.51 -1.83
C ASP A 189 12.32 -18.70 -0.85
N ARG A 190 12.63 -18.71 0.45
CA ARG A 190 11.62 -18.89 1.49
C ARG A 190 11.70 -17.73 2.46
N ARG A 191 10.57 -17.06 2.67
CA ARG A 191 10.45 -15.92 3.57
C ARG A 191 9.38 -16.20 4.61
N THR A 192 9.67 -15.78 5.83
CA THR A 192 8.70 -15.79 6.94
C THR A 192 8.11 -14.41 7.19
N ARG A 193 8.68 -13.38 6.52
CA ARG A 193 8.34 -11.97 6.73
C ARG A 193 8.81 -11.12 5.54
N PHE A 194 7.96 -10.21 5.08
CA PHE A 194 8.30 -9.22 4.03
C PHE A 194 7.48 -7.94 4.20
N GLY A 195 7.99 -6.83 3.67
CA GLY A 195 7.32 -5.52 3.72
C GLY A 195 6.39 -5.33 2.53
N VAL A 196 5.21 -4.77 2.77
CA VAL A 196 4.26 -4.38 1.72
C VAL A 196 3.69 -3.00 2.04
N THR A 197 3.64 -2.11 1.06
CA THR A 197 2.94 -0.83 1.21
C THR A 197 1.61 -0.91 0.48
N PHE A 198 0.52 -0.49 1.12
CA PHE A 198 -0.80 -0.37 0.52
C PHE A 198 -1.20 1.08 0.32
N THR A 199 -2.01 1.35 -0.69
CA THR A 199 -2.64 2.64 -0.91
C THR A 199 -4.15 2.52 -1.04
N SER A 200 -4.88 3.49 -0.49
CA SER A 200 -6.31 3.65 -0.77
C SER A 200 -6.51 4.40 -2.09
N PRO A 201 -7.70 4.34 -2.71
CA PRO A 201 -8.11 5.38 -3.65
C PRO A 201 -8.13 6.75 -2.96
N HIS A 202 -8.08 7.82 -3.76
CA HIS A 202 -8.42 9.16 -3.30
C HIS A 202 -9.94 9.27 -3.16
N PHE A 203 -10.38 9.94 -2.10
CA PHE A 203 -11.79 10.23 -1.87
C PHE A 203 -11.96 11.58 -1.17
N THR A 204 -13.11 12.20 -1.39
CA THR A 204 -13.54 13.42 -0.71
C THR A 204 -14.47 13.08 0.46
N PRO A 205 -14.66 13.99 1.43
CA PRO A 205 -15.62 13.79 2.53
C PRO A 205 -17.08 13.58 2.08
N TRP A 206 -17.37 13.83 0.80
CA TRP A 206 -18.69 13.73 0.18
C TRP A 206 -18.91 12.40 -0.55
N ASP A 207 -17.85 11.61 -0.73
CA ASP A 207 -17.94 10.35 -1.43
C ASP A 207 -18.60 9.28 -0.55
N GLU A 208 -19.43 8.44 -1.17
CA GLU A 208 -19.95 7.24 -0.54
C GLU A 208 -18.87 6.16 -0.55
N ILE A 209 -18.30 5.89 0.63
CA ILE A 209 -17.14 5.01 0.79
C ILE A 209 -17.52 3.62 1.35
N PHE A 210 -18.81 3.41 1.66
CA PHE A 210 -19.37 2.13 2.09
C PHE A 210 -20.52 1.72 1.17
N ASP A 211 -20.60 0.42 0.90
CA ASP A 211 -21.73 -0.18 0.19
C ASP A 211 -22.47 -1.16 1.12
N LEU A 212 -23.80 -1.05 1.17
CA LEU A 212 -24.66 -1.98 1.88
C LEU A 212 -24.69 -3.34 1.15
N GLN A 213 -24.28 -4.39 1.84
CA GLN A 213 -24.23 -5.76 1.31
C GLN A 213 -25.62 -6.44 1.40
N PRO A 214 -25.85 -7.53 0.65
CA PRO A 214 -27.13 -8.26 0.67
C PRO A 214 -27.51 -8.84 2.05
N ASP A 215 -26.52 -9.04 2.93
CA ASP A 215 -26.71 -9.48 4.31
C ASP A 215 -26.95 -8.33 5.30
N TYR A 216 -27.18 -7.12 4.79
CA TYR A 216 -27.36 -5.86 5.52
C TYR A 216 -26.13 -5.40 6.31
N SER A 217 -24.95 -5.96 6.05
CA SER A 217 -23.69 -5.43 6.58
C SER A 217 -23.18 -4.28 5.71
N TRP A 218 -22.54 -3.28 6.32
CA TRP A 218 -21.80 -2.25 5.60
C TRP A 218 -20.39 -2.75 5.33
N LYS A 219 -19.92 -2.59 4.09
CA LYS A 219 -18.56 -2.94 3.70
C LYS A 219 -17.90 -1.73 3.06
N LEU A 220 -16.62 -1.51 3.40
CA LEU A 220 -15.80 -0.52 2.71
C LEU A 220 -15.77 -0.84 1.21
N LYS A 221 -16.11 0.16 0.40
CA LYS A 221 -16.14 0.08 -1.07
C LYS A 221 -14.74 0.11 -1.69
N TRP A 222 -13.73 0.41 -0.88
CA TRP A 222 -12.36 0.54 -1.36
C TRP A 222 -11.64 -0.80 -1.37
N ASP A 223 -10.95 -1.04 -2.47
CA ASP A 223 -9.94 -2.08 -2.54
C ASP A 223 -8.57 -1.46 -2.23
N TRP A 224 -7.96 -1.89 -1.13
CA TRP A 224 -6.58 -1.55 -0.82
C TRP A 224 -5.65 -2.17 -1.87
N LYS A 225 -4.85 -1.34 -2.54
CA LYS A 225 -3.93 -1.80 -3.59
C LYS A 225 -2.51 -1.90 -3.06
N MET A 226 -1.84 -3.02 -3.33
CA MET A 226 -0.39 -3.13 -3.12
C MET A 226 0.34 -2.12 -4.00
N SER A 227 1.09 -1.22 -3.37
CA SER A 227 1.84 -0.15 -4.02
C SER A 227 3.35 -0.36 -3.98
N ASP A 228 3.85 -1.22 -3.08
CA ASP A 228 5.25 -1.65 -3.04
C ASP A 228 5.38 -2.99 -2.33
N VAL A 229 6.39 -3.78 -2.68
CA VAL A 229 6.76 -5.03 -2.00
C VAL A 229 8.28 -5.02 -1.83
N ASP A 230 8.76 -5.12 -0.58
CA ASP A 230 10.19 -5.08 -0.22
C ASP A 230 11.01 -3.94 -0.86
N GLY A 231 10.35 -2.81 -1.14
CA GLY A 231 10.99 -1.61 -1.70
C GLY A 231 11.38 -1.75 -3.17
N VAL A 232 10.74 -2.64 -3.94
CA VAL A 232 11.07 -2.88 -5.36
C VAL A 232 11.01 -1.58 -6.16
N LEU A 233 9.96 -0.77 -6.00
CA LEU A 233 9.86 0.48 -6.77
C LEU A 233 10.86 1.54 -6.32
N LYS A 234 11.09 1.66 -5.01
CA LYS A 234 12.10 2.59 -4.47
C LYS A 234 13.51 2.29 -5.03
N LYS A 235 13.83 1.02 -5.27
CA LYS A 235 15.13 0.60 -5.83
C LYS A 235 15.26 0.85 -7.33
N ILE A 236 14.15 0.93 -8.05
CA ILE A 236 14.15 1.19 -9.50
C ILE A 236 14.26 2.70 -9.74
N GLN A 237 13.57 3.54 -8.96
CA GLN A 237 13.61 5.00 -9.10
C GLN A 237 14.96 5.63 -8.72
N ASN A 238 15.79 4.92 -7.95
CA ASN A 238 17.12 5.38 -7.52
C ASN A 238 18.27 4.81 -8.39
N LYS A 239 17.95 4.22 -9.55
CA LYS A 239 18.93 3.80 -10.58
C LYS A 239 18.82 4.71 -11.79
#